data_AF-A0A969HYU6-F1
#
_entry.id   AF-A0A969HYU6-F1
#
_cell.length_a   1.000
_cell.length_b   1.000
_cell.length_c   1.000
_cell.angle_alpha   90.00
_cell.angle_beta   90.00
_cell.angle_gamma   90.00
#
_symmetry.space_group_name_H-M   'P 1'
#
loop_
_entity.id
_entity.type
_entity.pdbx_description
1 polymer ?
#
loop_
_entity_poly.entity_id
_entity_poly.type
_entity_poly.pdbx_seq_one_letter_code
_entity_poly.pdbx_strand_id
1 'polypeptide(L)'
;MMDEQLSLTAAVFRTEKTNARTPGLPGEAPLVLAGEQRVDGLELGFAGNLDSAWGLFGGYTYMDSEVVKSNNPAEQGNEIGNTPPHTFSLWTTYAVLPNLQLGFGAQYVSQRTVSNTVTTELDAYWLLDASASYAVSDRIDVFLNVYNLADEFYFDKFHGGGSHGVPAPGRSAQLRVAVSW
;
A
#
# COMPACT_ATOMS: atom_id res chain seq x y z
N MET A 1 -8.82 16.14 -30.94
CA MET A 1 -9.37 16.29 -29.58
C MET A 1 -8.60 15.31 -28.71
N MET A 2 -7.54 15.77 -28.03
CA MET A 2 -6.68 14.96 -27.13
C MET A 2 -6.42 15.75 -25.85
N ASP A 3 -7.48 16.25 -25.23
CA ASP A 3 -7.37 16.98 -23.97
C ASP A 3 -8.02 16.10 -22.91
N GLU A 4 -7.28 15.77 -21.85
CA GLU A 4 -7.66 14.94 -20.69
C GLU A 4 -7.43 13.43 -20.78
N GLN A 5 -6.22 12.99 -21.18
CA GLN A 5 -5.80 11.60 -20.98
C GLN A 5 -5.26 11.31 -19.58
N LEU A 6 -5.03 12.32 -18.74
CA LEU A 6 -4.44 12.20 -17.40
C LEU A 6 -5.29 12.91 -16.36
N SER A 7 -5.66 12.18 -15.31
CA SER A 7 -6.32 12.69 -14.11
C SER A 7 -5.30 12.86 -12.99
N LEU A 8 -5.40 13.99 -12.26
CA LEU A 8 -4.60 14.31 -11.09
C LEU A 8 -5.53 14.68 -9.94
N THR A 9 -5.29 14.11 -8.76
CA THR A 9 -6.04 14.41 -7.55
C THR A 9 -5.10 14.81 -6.42
N ALA A 10 -5.58 15.69 -5.55
CA ALA A 10 -4.89 16.06 -4.32
C ALA A 10 -5.92 16.31 -3.22
N ALA A 11 -5.63 15.85 -2.01
CA ALA A 11 -6.46 16.06 -0.84
C ALA A 11 -5.59 16.29 0.41
N VAL A 12 -6.10 17.11 1.32
CA VAL A 12 -5.64 17.18 2.70
C VAL A 12 -6.81 16.77 3.59
N PHE A 13 -6.56 15.96 4.61
CA PHE A 13 -7.62 15.39 5.42
C PHE A 13 -7.22 15.27 6.89
N ARG A 14 -8.25 15.19 7.73
CA ARG A 14 -8.18 14.77 9.12
C ARG A 14 -9.23 13.70 9.35
N THR A 15 -8.82 12.55 9.86
CA THR A 15 -9.72 11.48 10.30
C THR A 15 -9.62 11.33 11.80
N GLU A 16 -10.77 11.35 12.48
CA GLU A 16 -10.85 11.19 13.94
C GLU A 16 -11.76 10.03 14.29
N LYS A 17 -11.33 9.22 15.26
CA LYS A 17 -12.12 8.13 15.83
C LYS A 17 -12.20 8.32 17.34
N THR A 18 -13.39 8.64 17.85
CA THR A 18 -13.60 9.02 19.26
C THR A 18 -14.00 7.87 20.19
N ASN A 19 -14.12 6.66 19.63
CA ASN A 19 -14.48 5.43 20.32
C ASN A 19 -13.47 4.32 19.98
N ALA A 20 -12.18 4.66 19.95
CA ALA A 20 -11.10 3.71 19.76
C ALA A 20 -11.01 2.74 20.94
N ARG A 21 -10.53 1.53 20.66
CA ARG A 21 -10.31 0.50 21.68
C ARG A 21 -9.10 0.88 22.53
N THR A 22 -9.23 0.67 23.83
CA THR A 22 -8.18 0.92 24.83
C THR A 22 -8.32 -0.12 25.95
N PRO A 23 -7.24 -0.45 26.70
CA PRO A 23 -7.34 -1.36 27.84
C PRO A 23 -8.41 -0.92 28.86
N GLY A 24 -9.15 -1.87 29.41
CA GLY A 24 -10.08 -1.60 30.50
C GLY A 24 -9.36 -1.22 31.80
N LEU A 25 -9.98 -0.37 32.60
CA LEU A 25 -9.53 -0.08 33.97
C LEU A 25 -9.87 -1.26 34.92
N PRO A 26 -9.29 -1.30 36.15
CA PRO A 26 -9.60 -2.36 37.10
C PRO A 26 -11.11 -2.51 37.35
N GLY A 27 -11.66 -3.69 37.07
CA GLY A 27 -13.09 -4.00 37.19
C GLY A 27 -13.88 -3.90 35.87
N GLU A 28 -13.24 -3.48 34.78
CA GLU A 28 -13.85 -3.43 33.44
C GLU A 28 -13.51 -4.67 32.59
N ALA A 29 -14.13 -4.77 31.41
CA ALA A 29 -13.71 -5.74 30.40
C ALA A 29 -12.28 -5.44 29.91
N PRO A 30 -11.51 -6.43 29.42
CA PRO A 30 -10.11 -6.22 29.01
C PRO A 30 -9.89 -5.11 27.98
N LEU A 31 -10.90 -4.81 27.15
CA LEU A 31 -10.90 -3.72 26.19
C LEU A 31 -12.22 -2.94 26.29
N VAL A 32 -12.13 -1.62 26.27
CA VAL A 32 -13.27 -0.69 26.28
C VAL A 32 -13.12 0.34 25.15
N LEU A 33 -14.23 1.02 24.78
CA LEU A 33 -14.27 2.00 23.68
C LEU A 33 -14.15 3.44 24.21
N ALA A 34 -13.08 3.72 24.95
CA ALA A 34 -12.84 5.00 25.61
C ALA A 34 -11.64 5.79 25.03
N GLY A 35 -11.04 5.29 23.95
CA GLY A 35 -9.89 5.91 23.31
C GLY A 35 -10.27 6.86 22.17
N GLU A 36 -9.32 7.73 21.80
CA GLU A 36 -9.42 8.65 20.68
C GLU A 36 -8.16 8.53 19.82
N GLN A 37 -8.33 8.46 18.51
CA GLN A 37 -7.26 8.35 17.52
C GLN A 37 -7.47 9.40 16.42
N ARG A 38 -6.39 10.01 15.95
CA ARG A 38 -6.41 11.01 14.88
C ARG A 38 -5.37 10.67 13.82
N VAL A 39 -5.70 10.94 12.57
CA VAL A 39 -4.77 10.93 11.44
C VAL A 39 -4.93 12.21 10.67
N ASP A 40 -3.87 13.01 10.60
CA ASP A 40 -3.74 14.13 9.69
C ASP A 40 -2.96 13.68 8.47
N GLY A 41 -3.41 14.01 7.27
CA GLY A 41 -2.78 13.46 6.09
C GLY A 41 -2.99 14.24 4.81
N LEU A 42 -2.23 13.81 3.82
CA LEU A 42 -2.26 14.30 2.46
C LEU A 42 -2.23 13.12 1.50
N GLU A 43 -3.04 13.20 0.46
CA GLU A 43 -3.12 12.20 -0.61
C GLU A 43 -2.94 12.87 -1.96
N LEU A 44 -2.10 12.27 -2.80
CA LEU A 44 -1.90 12.63 -4.19
C LEU A 44 -2.22 11.40 -5.04
N GLY A 45 -3.00 11.58 -6.10
CA GLY A 45 -3.33 10.51 -7.04
C GLY A 45 -3.08 10.94 -8.47
N PHE A 46 -2.69 9.99 -9.30
CA PHE A 46 -2.56 10.18 -10.74
C PHE A 46 -3.02 8.92 -11.48
N ALA A 47 -3.74 9.10 -12.59
CA ALA A 47 -4.22 7.99 -13.40
C ALA A 47 -4.49 8.44 -14.83
N GLY A 48 -4.00 7.68 -15.81
CA GLY A 48 -4.26 7.96 -17.22
C GLY A 48 -3.12 7.56 -18.14
N ASN A 49 -2.97 8.30 -19.24
CA ASN A 49 -1.92 8.12 -20.21
C ASN A 49 -1.13 9.43 -20.41
N LEU A 50 0.19 9.33 -20.48
CA LEU A 50 1.07 10.45 -20.85
C LEU A 50 1.05 10.68 -22.37
N ASP A 51 0.92 9.60 -23.14
CA ASP A 51 0.74 9.61 -24.58
C ASP A 51 -0.05 8.36 -25.02
N SER A 52 -0.17 8.11 -26.33
CA SER A 52 -0.92 6.96 -26.86
C SER A 52 -0.35 5.57 -26.52
N ALA A 53 0.92 5.49 -26.12
CA ALA A 53 1.64 4.25 -25.81
C ALA A 53 1.94 4.09 -24.31
N TRP A 54 1.92 5.17 -23.53
CA TRP A 54 2.36 5.19 -22.14
C TRP A 54 1.23 5.46 -21.15
N GLY A 55 0.84 4.42 -20.41
CA GLY A 55 -0.12 4.49 -19.31
C GLY A 55 0.55 4.55 -17.93
N LEU A 56 -0.07 5.22 -16.97
CA LEU A 56 0.32 5.19 -15.56
C LEU A 56 -0.88 5.32 -14.62
N PHE A 57 -0.71 4.74 -13.44
CA PHE A 57 -1.63 4.83 -12.32
C PHE A 57 -0.82 4.78 -11.02
N GLY A 58 -1.20 5.56 -10.03
CA GLY A 58 -0.54 5.51 -8.74
C GLY A 58 -0.93 6.67 -7.84
N GLY A 59 -0.18 6.79 -6.76
CA GLY A 59 -0.39 7.82 -5.76
C GLY A 59 0.63 7.78 -4.65
N TYR A 60 0.52 8.78 -3.79
CA TYR A 60 1.33 8.96 -2.60
C TYR A 60 0.43 9.40 -1.46
N THR A 61 0.65 8.82 -0.28
CA THR A 61 -0.07 9.19 0.94
C THR A 61 0.94 9.51 2.04
N TYR A 62 0.68 10.61 2.73
CA TYR A 62 1.31 10.95 4.00
C TYR A 62 0.27 10.84 5.14
N MET A 63 0.62 10.16 6.23
CA MET A 63 -0.23 10.02 7.42
C MET A 63 0.56 10.33 8.69
N ASP A 64 0.26 11.45 9.31
CA ASP A 64 0.67 11.76 10.68
C ASP A 64 -0.41 11.24 11.63
N SER A 65 -0.13 10.11 12.29
CA SER A 65 -1.10 9.39 13.11
C SER A 65 -0.77 9.55 14.60
N GLU A 66 -1.81 9.70 15.42
CA GLU A 66 -1.66 9.90 16.86
C GLU A 66 -2.77 9.19 17.65
N VAL A 67 -2.40 8.52 18.74
CA VAL A 67 -3.34 8.15 19.80
C VAL A 67 -3.56 9.37 20.71
N VAL A 68 -4.67 10.07 20.49
CA VAL A 68 -5.03 11.29 21.24
C VAL A 68 -5.46 10.96 22.67
N LYS A 69 -6.13 9.83 22.90
CA LYS A 69 -6.62 9.41 24.21
C LYS A 69 -6.61 7.90 24.36
N SER A 70 -6.18 7.42 25.53
CA SER A 70 -6.26 6.01 25.93
C SER A 70 -6.26 5.89 27.46
N ASN A 71 -6.93 4.86 28.00
CA ASN A 71 -6.81 4.46 29.41
C ASN A 71 -5.40 3.97 29.76
N ASN A 72 -4.56 3.66 28.77
CA ASN A 72 -3.14 3.38 28.94
C ASN A 72 -2.32 4.64 28.60
N PRO A 73 -1.74 5.34 29.60
CA PRO A 73 -0.98 6.56 29.35
C PRO A 73 0.25 6.37 28.45
N ALA A 74 0.80 5.15 28.38
CA ALA A 74 1.96 4.85 27.53
C ALA A 74 1.63 4.82 26.04
N GLU A 75 0.34 4.86 25.65
CA GLU A 75 -0.09 4.94 24.25
C GLU A 75 -0.26 6.37 23.78
N GLN A 76 -0.57 7.31 24.69
CA GLN A 76 -0.97 8.66 24.30
C GLN A 76 0.20 9.43 23.67
N GLY A 77 -0.05 10.02 22.51
CA GLY A 77 0.96 10.73 21.71
C GLY A 77 1.80 9.84 20.80
N ASN A 78 1.68 8.51 20.88
CA ASN A 78 2.36 7.61 19.95
C ASN A 78 1.61 7.49 18.63
N GLU A 79 2.35 7.09 17.60
CA GLU A 79 1.77 6.69 16.32
C GLU A 79 0.79 5.54 16.47
N ILE A 80 -0.23 5.52 15.62
CA ILE A 80 -1.17 4.41 15.53
C ILE A 80 -0.43 3.23 14.88
N GLY A 81 -0.38 2.10 15.58
CA GLY A 81 0.29 0.90 15.11
C GLY A 81 -0.17 0.47 13.71
N ASN A 82 0.79 0.04 12.90
CA ASN A 82 0.63 -0.34 11.50
C ASN A 82 0.11 0.79 10.59
N THR A 83 0.39 2.05 10.93
CA THR A 83 0.07 3.23 10.10
C THR A 83 1.38 3.86 9.60
N PRO A 84 1.91 3.42 8.44
CA PRO A 84 3.16 3.97 7.91
C PRO A 84 2.99 5.46 7.55
N PRO A 85 3.92 6.34 7.97
CA PRO A 85 3.84 7.76 7.64
C PRO A 85 3.89 8.06 6.15
N HIS A 86 4.62 7.28 5.36
CA HIS A 86 4.73 7.47 3.92
C HIS A 86 4.43 6.17 3.16
N THR A 87 3.51 6.25 2.21
CA THR A 87 3.29 5.18 1.23
C THR A 87 3.28 5.74 -0.18
N PHE A 88 3.82 4.96 -1.11
CA PHE A 88 3.82 5.30 -2.53
C PHE A 88 3.49 4.05 -3.34
N SER A 89 2.71 4.23 -4.40
CA SER A 89 2.41 3.18 -5.35
C SER A 89 2.43 3.75 -6.76
N LEU A 90 3.06 3.01 -7.67
CA LEU A 90 3.12 3.30 -9.09
C LEU A 90 2.96 2.01 -9.85
N TRP A 91 2.09 2.04 -10.86
CA TRP A 91 2.06 1.08 -11.94
C TRP A 91 2.11 1.85 -13.25
N THR A 92 2.98 1.43 -14.17
CA THR A 92 3.09 2.05 -15.47
C THR A 92 3.27 1.00 -16.56
N THR A 93 2.70 1.26 -17.73
CA THR A 93 2.81 0.40 -18.90
C THR A 93 3.25 1.19 -20.11
N TYR A 94 4.01 0.55 -20.99
CA TYR A 94 4.51 1.14 -22.21
C TYR A 94 4.40 0.16 -23.38
N ALA A 95 3.69 0.55 -24.44
CA ALA A 95 3.61 -0.20 -25.68
C ALA A 95 4.89 -0.01 -26.50
N VAL A 96 5.86 -0.91 -26.29
CA VAL A 96 7.17 -0.88 -26.98
C VAL A 96 7.02 -1.17 -28.47
N LEU A 97 6.11 -2.08 -28.82
CA LEU A 97 5.73 -2.42 -30.20
C LEU A 97 4.19 -2.53 -30.27
N PRO A 98 3.59 -2.51 -31.47
CA PRO A 98 2.14 -2.66 -31.62
C PRO A 98 1.56 -3.93 -30.96
N ASN A 99 2.37 -4.97 -30.81
CA ASN A 99 1.99 -6.24 -30.21
C ASN A 99 2.76 -6.58 -28.93
N LEU A 100 3.57 -5.66 -28.38
CA LEU A 100 4.34 -5.86 -27.15
C LEU A 100 4.18 -4.67 -26.21
N GLN A 101 3.65 -4.94 -25.03
CA GLN A 101 3.60 -3.98 -23.94
C GLN A 101 4.39 -4.50 -22.74
N LEU A 102 5.18 -3.61 -22.14
CA LEU A 102 5.87 -3.86 -20.89
C LEU A 102 5.18 -3.08 -19.78
N GLY A 103 5.22 -3.61 -18.56
CA GLY A 103 4.73 -2.93 -17.37
C GLY A 103 5.74 -3.02 -16.23
N PHE A 104 5.71 -2.01 -15.38
CA PHE A 104 6.55 -1.90 -14.20
C PHE A 104 5.73 -1.36 -13.03
N GLY A 105 5.91 -1.99 -11.87
CA GLY A 105 5.30 -1.60 -10.61
C GLY A 105 6.36 -1.26 -9.57
N ALA A 106 6.09 -0.22 -8.79
CA ALA A 106 6.88 0.13 -7.61
C ALA A 106 5.94 0.48 -6.46
N GLN A 107 6.13 -0.15 -5.31
CA GLN A 107 5.41 0.17 -4.08
C GLN A 107 6.43 0.43 -2.98
N TYR A 108 6.21 1.47 -2.20
CA TYR A 108 7.01 1.80 -1.03
C TYR A 108 6.11 1.93 0.18
N VAL A 109 6.59 1.36 1.28
CA VAL A 109 6.01 1.52 2.59
C VAL A 109 7.13 1.92 3.55
N SER A 110 6.98 3.06 4.20
CA SER A 110 7.96 3.52 5.18
C SER A 110 7.96 2.63 6.42
N GLN A 111 8.97 2.87 7.25
CA GLN A 111 9.03 2.29 8.58
C GLN A 111 7.74 2.58 9.35
N ARG A 112 7.31 1.61 10.16
CA ARG A 112 6.11 1.73 11.00
C ARG A 112 6.20 0.88 12.24
N THR A 113 5.51 1.29 13.29
CA THR A 113 5.39 0.52 14.53
C THR A 113 4.38 -0.62 14.39
N VAL A 114 4.57 -1.73 15.12
CA VAL A 114 3.62 -2.85 15.13
C VAL A 114 2.41 -2.64 16.06
N SER A 115 2.49 -1.66 16.98
CA SER A 115 1.43 -1.33 17.93
C SER A 115 1.63 0.07 18.53
N ASN A 116 0.64 0.56 19.27
CA ASN A 116 0.66 1.89 19.89
C ASN A 116 1.56 1.99 21.15
N THR A 117 2.07 0.87 21.67
CA THR A 117 2.89 0.83 22.90
C THR A 117 4.28 0.27 22.68
N VAL A 118 4.44 -0.61 21.69
CA VAL A 118 5.66 -1.38 21.47
C VAL A 118 6.55 -0.63 20.49
N THR A 119 7.80 -0.40 20.87
CA THR A 119 8.85 0.22 20.05
C THR A 119 9.41 -0.70 18.95
N THR A 120 8.75 -1.84 18.69
CA THR A 120 9.16 -2.73 17.60
C THR A 120 8.67 -2.10 16.32
N GLU A 121 9.64 -1.78 15.48
CA GLU A 121 9.42 -1.17 14.18
C GLU A 121 9.66 -2.20 13.09
N LEU A 122 8.98 -1.98 11.98
CA LEU A 122 9.18 -2.71 10.74
C LEU A 122 9.93 -1.80 9.81
N ASP A 123 11.02 -2.29 9.26
CA ASP A 123 11.82 -1.54 8.32
C ASP A 123 10.99 -1.14 7.09
N ALA A 124 11.36 0.00 6.53
CA ALA A 124 10.82 0.44 5.26
C ALA A 124 11.23 -0.54 4.15
N TYR A 125 10.36 -0.73 3.16
CA TYR A 125 10.63 -1.65 2.06
C TYR A 125 10.12 -1.11 0.72
N TRP A 126 10.71 -1.63 -0.35
CA TRP A 126 10.27 -1.44 -1.73
C TRP A 126 9.87 -2.77 -2.34
N LEU A 127 8.72 -2.80 -3.01
CA LEU A 127 8.31 -3.92 -3.86
C LEU A 127 8.35 -3.48 -5.30
N LEU A 128 9.08 -4.24 -6.11
CA LEU A 128 9.24 -3.99 -7.53
C LEU A 128 8.63 -5.13 -8.31
N ASP A 129 7.74 -4.82 -9.24
CA ASP A 129 7.04 -5.79 -10.06
C ASP A 129 7.26 -5.47 -11.55
N ALA A 130 7.16 -6.49 -12.41
CA ALA A 130 7.18 -6.28 -13.85
C ALA A 130 6.18 -7.17 -14.57
N SER A 131 5.73 -6.70 -15.73
CA SER A 131 4.89 -7.47 -16.63
C SER A 131 5.35 -7.34 -18.09
N ALA A 132 5.05 -8.36 -18.89
CA ALA A 132 5.12 -8.29 -20.34
C ALA A 132 3.85 -8.93 -20.92
N SER A 133 3.22 -8.26 -21.87
CA SER A 133 2.12 -8.81 -22.67
C SER A 133 2.47 -8.78 -24.14
N TYR A 134 2.21 -9.89 -24.83
CA TYR A 134 2.55 -10.07 -26.23
C TYR A 134 1.39 -10.68 -27.01
N ALA A 135 0.88 -9.96 -28.00
CA ALA A 135 -0.10 -10.46 -28.95
C ALA A 135 0.62 -11.27 -30.02
N VAL A 136 0.55 -12.60 -29.90
CA VAL A 136 1.17 -13.54 -30.84
C VAL A 136 0.40 -13.54 -32.17
N SER A 137 -0.92 -13.35 -32.10
CA SER A 137 -1.84 -13.26 -33.23
C SER A 137 -3.15 -12.63 -32.78
N ASP A 138 -4.08 -12.35 -33.69
CA ASP A 138 -5.42 -11.84 -33.38
C ASP A 138 -6.26 -12.73 -32.44
N ARG A 139 -5.80 -13.97 -32.16
CA ARG A 139 -6.49 -14.94 -31.31
C ARG A 139 -5.70 -15.37 -30.08
N ILE A 140 -4.42 -14.99 -29.97
CA ILE A 140 -3.53 -15.52 -28.95
C ILE A 140 -2.73 -14.38 -28.32
N ASP A 141 -2.91 -14.23 -27.02
CA ASP A 141 -2.15 -13.32 -26.18
C ASP A 141 -1.38 -14.09 -25.11
N VAL A 142 -0.14 -13.69 -24.85
CA VAL A 142 0.71 -14.22 -23.79
C VAL A 142 1.01 -13.13 -22.79
N PHE A 143 0.86 -13.43 -21.50
CA PHE A 143 1.14 -12.51 -20.40
C PHE A 143 2.12 -13.17 -19.44
N LEU A 144 3.16 -12.43 -19.07
CA LEU A 144 4.11 -12.79 -18.04
C LEU A 144 4.08 -11.69 -16.96
N ASN A 145 3.86 -12.08 -15.71
CA ASN A 145 4.03 -11.21 -14.55
C ASN A 145 5.13 -11.77 -13.66
N VAL A 146 5.98 -10.91 -13.13
CA VAL A 146 6.98 -11.25 -12.11
C VAL A 146 6.77 -10.30 -10.94
N TYR A 147 6.47 -10.86 -9.79
CA TYR A 147 6.21 -10.14 -8.56
C TYR A 147 7.43 -10.19 -7.65
N ASN A 148 7.67 -9.10 -6.92
CA ASN A 148 8.78 -8.95 -5.99
C ASN A 148 10.14 -9.28 -6.65
N LEU A 149 10.47 -8.56 -7.72
CA LEU A 149 11.69 -8.72 -8.53
C LEU A 149 12.98 -8.70 -7.71
N ALA A 150 13.00 -7.88 -6.65
CA ALA A 150 14.14 -7.75 -5.75
C ALA A 150 14.22 -8.88 -4.71
N ASP A 151 13.17 -9.71 -4.60
CA ASP A 151 13.02 -10.75 -3.58
C ASP A 151 13.12 -10.18 -2.16
N GLU A 152 12.50 -9.02 -1.98
CA GLU A 152 12.43 -8.30 -0.74
C GLU A 152 11.71 -9.14 0.31
N PHE A 153 12.35 -9.35 1.45
CA PHE A 153 11.73 -9.99 2.59
C PHE A 153 11.02 -8.94 3.44
N TYR A 154 9.69 -9.01 3.48
CA TYR A 154 8.87 -8.15 4.31
C TYR A 154 7.73 -8.94 4.93
N PHE A 155 7.02 -8.32 5.85
CA PHE A 155 5.86 -8.90 6.51
C PHE A 155 4.58 -8.24 6.03
N ASP A 156 3.63 -9.06 5.61
CA ASP A 156 2.30 -8.65 5.14
C ASP A 156 1.36 -8.34 6.31
N LYS A 157 1.46 -9.11 7.39
CA LYS A 157 0.52 -9.03 8.54
C LYS A 157 1.19 -9.22 9.87
N PHE A 158 0.62 -8.60 10.90
CA PHE A 158 1.03 -8.73 12.29
C PHE A 158 -0.17 -8.97 13.19
N HIS A 159 0.03 -9.82 14.19
CA HIS A 159 -0.99 -10.19 15.17
C HIS A 159 -0.48 -10.00 16.60
N GLY A 160 -1.41 -9.87 17.53
CA GLY A 160 -1.13 -9.87 18.97
C GLY A 160 -0.14 -8.79 19.41
N GLY A 161 -0.22 -7.59 18.83
CA GLY A 161 0.67 -6.47 19.17
C GLY A 161 2.12 -6.65 18.74
N GLY A 162 2.37 -7.45 17.70
CA GLY A 162 3.72 -7.72 17.19
C GLY A 162 4.33 -9.05 17.63
N SER A 163 3.59 -9.88 18.37
CA SER A 163 4.06 -11.21 18.81
C SER A 163 4.14 -12.24 17.68
N HIS A 164 3.44 -12.01 16.56
CA HIS A 164 3.50 -12.88 15.39
C HIS A 164 3.40 -12.07 14.09
N GLY A 165 4.42 -12.18 13.23
CA GLY A 165 4.45 -11.64 11.88
C GLY A 165 4.26 -12.74 10.84
N VAL A 166 3.49 -12.45 9.79
CA VAL A 166 3.31 -13.33 8.63
C VAL A 166 4.20 -12.81 7.50
N PRO A 167 5.27 -13.53 7.12
CA PRO A 167 6.09 -13.16 5.98
C PRO A 167 5.26 -13.12 4.71
N ALA A 168 5.52 -12.11 3.88
CA ALA A 168 4.95 -12.05 2.54
C ALA A 168 5.62 -13.07 1.60
N PRO A 169 4.97 -13.41 0.46
CA PRO A 169 5.62 -14.19 -0.57
C PRO A 169 6.90 -13.52 -1.08
N GLY A 170 7.94 -14.32 -1.28
CA GLY A 170 9.13 -13.90 -2.04
C GLY A 170 8.82 -13.74 -3.53
N ARG A 171 9.88 -13.67 -4.33
CA ARG A 171 9.77 -13.55 -5.78
C ARG A 171 8.94 -14.67 -6.40
N SER A 172 8.01 -14.31 -7.27
CA SER A 172 7.17 -15.28 -7.99
C SER A 172 6.91 -14.83 -9.42
N ALA A 173 6.57 -15.78 -10.29
CA ALA A 173 6.25 -15.50 -11.69
C ALA A 173 4.98 -16.24 -12.13
N GLN A 174 4.19 -15.60 -12.99
CA GLN A 174 2.97 -16.15 -13.54
C GLN A 174 2.96 -15.97 -15.05
N LEU A 175 2.77 -17.07 -15.77
CA LEU A 175 2.55 -17.08 -17.22
C LEU A 175 1.08 -17.41 -17.51
N ARG A 176 0.43 -16.62 -18.37
CA ARG A 176 -0.93 -16.86 -18.84
C ARG A 176 -0.98 -16.79 -20.35
N VAL A 177 -1.71 -17.73 -20.96
CA VAL A 177 -2.05 -17.68 -22.39
C VAL A 177 -3.56 -17.52 -22.50
N ALA A 178 -4.01 -16.53 -23.26
CA ALA A 178 -5.41 -16.30 -23.57
C ALA A 178 -5.67 -16.64 -25.04
N VAL A 179 -6.76 -17.37 -25.29
CA VAL A 179 -7.19 -17.76 -26.64
C VAL A 179 -8.63 -17.29 -26.86
N SER A 180 -8.85 -16.57 -27.96
CA SER A 180 -10.17 -16.09 -28.40
C SER A 180 -10.65 -16.86 -29.64
N TRP A 181 -11.95 -17.17 -29.69
CA TRP A 181 -12.60 -17.95 -30.76
C TRP A 181 -13.54 -17.10 -31.60
#